data_AF-A0A927NC29-F1
#
_entry.id   AF-A0A927NC29-F1
#
_cell.length_a   1.000
_cell.length_b   1.000
_cell.length_c   1.000
_cell.angle_alpha   90.00
_cell.angle_beta   90.00
_cell.angle_gamma   90.00
#
_symmetry.space_group_name_H-M   'P 1'
#
loop_
_entity.id
_entity.type
_entity.pdbx_description
1 polymer ?
#
loop_
_entity_poly.entity_id
_entity_poly.type
_entity_poly.pdbx_seq_one_letter_code
_entity_poly.pdbx_strand_id
1 'polypeptide(L)'
;MNNYRYMIEVHILPTFGDRALASLSTEEIALWEMNLVASGLTRRTAHDARSTLTTVLADAIPRYIKVNPAARRRGKGRKGLRRIERIEKKRKVWATPLQALLIAERAATLSGTSTDFVLLVTVAYTGMRWSEAIGLPPDCIRSDALDIHWKLYELNGRFYRGRPKDGSMRTADLPPFLYELLTDHLSVAQGRSCTCRSQHGGGSDIEWCTGSEYVFLGPHGGHFRRSNYSERVMRPAADGWYPARKGGSPRPMAPVLVDVAGPWPGRPLPPWPSATPGVAAYVPPTGRGRPRLGEDTRPVSWLPLLHGLSPHGLRHGHQTWMDEVGTSYVLQSERMGHEVPGMRGVYSHVSKPMRAGLVTALQALWEESLDERALIAPRSAVGALDALLLARRGH
;
A
#
# COMPACT_ATOMS: atom_id res chain seq x y z
N MET A 1 -4.83 8.84 15.56
CA MET A 1 -5.83 9.48 16.45
C MET A 1 -7.27 9.13 16.05
N ASN A 2 -7.67 9.18 14.77
CA ASN A 2 -9.05 8.85 14.36
C ASN A 2 -9.56 7.46 14.79
N ASN A 3 -8.71 6.42 14.78
CA ASN A 3 -9.19 5.08 15.16
C ASN A 3 -9.54 4.99 16.65
N TYR A 4 -8.76 5.63 17.54
CA TYR A 4 -9.06 5.66 18.97
C TYR A 4 -10.36 6.40 19.25
N ARG A 5 -10.52 7.59 18.67
CA ARG A 5 -11.76 8.37 18.79
C ARG A 5 -12.98 7.58 18.32
N TYR A 6 -12.90 6.95 17.15
CA TYR A 6 -13.98 6.09 16.65
C TYR A 6 -14.29 4.91 17.58
N MET A 7 -13.27 4.19 18.06
CA MET A 7 -13.48 3.09 19.01
C MET A 7 -14.11 3.58 20.32
N ILE A 8 -13.68 4.75 20.81
CA ILE A 8 -14.17 5.34 22.06
C ILE A 8 -15.61 5.84 21.88
N GLU A 9 -15.86 6.76 20.96
CA GLU A 9 -17.15 7.43 20.81
C GLU A 9 -18.25 6.51 20.25
N VAL A 10 -17.92 5.61 19.32
CA VAL A 10 -18.94 4.80 18.63
C VAL A 10 -19.20 3.47 19.33
N HIS A 11 -18.22 2.89 20.01
CA HIS A 11 -18.34 1.54 20.57
C HIS A 11 -18.24 1.50 22.10
N ILE A 12 -17.28 2.20 22.70
CA ILE A 12 -17.01 2.09 24.14
C ILE A 12 -17.97 2.97 24.96
N LEU A 13 -18.00 4.29 24.69
CA LEU A 13 -18.80 5.24 25.46
C LEU A 13 -20.30 4.92 25.45
N PRO A 14 -20.92 4.50 24.32
CA PRO A 14 -22.35 4.17 24.33
C PRO A 14 -22.72 3.02 25.28
N THR A 15 -21.76 2.15 25.64
CA THR A 15 -22.01 1.03 26.55
C THR A 15 -21.51 1.31 27.98
N PHE A 16 -20.34 1.92 28.11
CA PHE A 16 -19.63 2.01 29.40
C PHE A 16 -19.37 3.46 29.87
N GLY A 17 -19.72 4.48 29.09
CA GLY A 17 -19.34 5.87 29.34
C GLY A 17 -19.82 6.42 30.68
N ASP A 18 -21.05 6.08 31.07
CA ASP A 18 -21.68 6.54 32.31
C ASP A 18 -21.48 5.59 33.49
N ARG A 19 -20.70 4.52 33.32
CA ARG A 19 -20.49 3.48 34.33
C ARG A 19 -19.27 3.78 35.18
N ALA A 20 -19.38 3.52 36.49
CA ALA A 20 -18.23 3.60 37.38
C ALA A 20 -17.18 2.54 37.01
N LEU A 21 -15.90 2.92 36.95
CA LEU A 21 -14.81 2.02 36.52
C LEU A 21 -14.73 0.73 37.37
N ALA A 22 -14.98 0.83 38.68
CA ALA A 22 -14.97 -0.31 39.60
C ALA A 22 -16.16 -1.26 39.39
N SER A 23 -17.22 -0.82 38.71
CA SER A 23 -18.38 -1.68 38.38
C SER A 23 -18.12 -2.58 37.17
N LEU A 24 -17.00 -2.39 36.48
CA LEU A 24 -16.71 -3.10 35.24
C LEU A 24 -16.21 -4.53 35.49
N SER A 25 -16.81 -5.52 34.83
CA SER A 25 -16.49 -6.95 34.95
C SER A 25 -15.89 -7.54 33.68
N THR A 26 -15.18 -8.67 33.83
CA THR A 26 -14.55 -9.34 32.67
C THR A 26 -15.60 -9.98 31.76
N GLU A 27 -16.66 -10.50 32.37
CA GLU A 27 -17.75 -11.23 31.75
C GLU A 27 -18.59 -10.31 30.88
N GLU A 28 -18.97 -9.13 31.38
CA GLU A 28 -19.77 -8.17 30.61
C GLU A 28 -19.00 -7.63 29.41
N ILE A 29 -17.69 -7.38 29.55
CA ILE A 29 -16.85 -6.90 28.44
C ILE A 29 -16.68 -7.99 27.38
N ALA A 30 -16.60 -9.26 27.78
CA ALA A 30 -16.57 -10.38 26.84
C ALA A 30 -17.89 -10.52 26.07
N LEU A 31 -19.03 -10.36 26.75
CA LEU A 31 -20.35 -10.39 26.12
C LEU A 31 -20.55 -9.21 25.17
N TRP A 32 -20.15 -8.00 25.59
CA TRP A 32 -20.15 -6.82 24.74
C TRP A 32 -19.35 -7.03 23.46
N GLU A 33 -18.12 -7.54 23.55
CA GLU A 33 -17.29 -7.84 22.37
C GLU A 33 -17.96 -8.86 21.43
N MET A 34 -18.61 -9.89 21.98
CA MET A 34 -19.38 -10.85 21.17
C MET A 34 -20.58 -10.18 20.48
N ASN A 35 -21.30 -9.31 21.18
CA ASN A 35 -22.46 -8.60 20.65
C ASN A 35 -22.07 -7.62 19.54
N LEU A 36 -20.89 -6.99 19.63
CA LEU A 36 -20.33 -6.20 18.52
C LEU A 36 -20.18 -7.03 17.24
N VAL A 37 -19.74 -8.29 17.35
CA VAL A 37 -19.64 -9.18 16.19
C VAL A 37 -21.03 -9.59 15.70
N ALA A 38 -21.95 -9.90 16.62
CA ALA A 38 -23.31 -10.28 16.29
C ALA A 38 -24.10 -9.15 15.59
N SER A 39 -23.78 -7.89 15.88
CA SER A 39 -24.37 -6.71 15.22
C SER A 39 -23.79 -6.42 13.82
N GLY A 40 -22.92 -7.29 13.31
CA GLY A 40 -22.37 -7.20 11.95
C GLY A 40 -20.99 -6.56 11.84
N LEU A 41 -20.34 -6.21 12.95
CA LEU A 41 -18.94 -5.75 12.90
C LEU A 41 -18.00 -6.93 12.66
N THR A 42 -16.87 -6.65 12.02
CA THR A 42 -15.82 -7.67 11.86
C THR A 42 -15.25 -8.04 13.23
N ARG A 43 -14.85 -9.32 13.40
CA ARG A 43 -14.13 -9.79 14.60
C ARG A 43 -12.92 -8.92 14.93
N ARG A 44 -12.25 -8.35 13.92
CA ARG A 44 -11.12 -7.46 14.10
C ARG A 44 -11.52 -6.13 14.72
N THR A 45 -12.59 -5.51 14.22
CA THR A 45 -13.11 -4.25 14.75
C THR A 45 -13.54 -4.40 16.21
N ALA A 46 -14.29 -5.46 16.54
CA ALA A 46 -14.69 -5.75 17.92
C ALA A 46 -13.46 -5.96 18.84
N HIS A 47 -12.46 -6.71 18.35
CA HIS A 47 -11.19 -6.88 19.07
C HIS A 47 -10.46 -5.55 19.28
N ASP A 48 -10.40 -4.67 18.28
CA ASP A 48 -9.72 -3.38 18.38
C ASP A 48 -10.45 -2.42 19.35
N ALA A 49 -11.79 -2.49 19.44
CA ALA A 49 -12.57 -1.78 20.44
C ALA A 49 -12.22 -2.26 21.86
N ARG A 50 -12.21 -3.58 22.10
CA ARG A 50 -11.77 -4.13 23.40
C ARG A 50 -10.31 -3.82 23.72
N SER A 51 -9.42 -3.87 22.73
CA SER A 51 -8.00 -3.53 22.92
C SER A 51 -7.85 -2.06 23.33
N THR A 52 -8.66 -1.17 22.74
CA THR A 52 -8.70 0.25 23.11
C THR A 52 -9.19 0.42 24.55
N LEU A 53 -10.27 -0.25 24.92
CA LEU A 53 -10.76 -0.26 26.30
C LEU A 53 -9.71 -0.82 27.28
N THR A 54 -8.97 -1.85 26.88
CA THR A 54 -7.88 -2.40 27.68
C THR A 54 -6.80 -1.36 27.92
N THR A 55 -6.40 -0.58 26.91
CA THR A 55 -5.43 0.51 27.09
C THR A 55 -5.97 1.59 28.03
N VAL A 56 -7.21 2.05 27.83
CA VAL A 56 -7.83 3.08 28.69
C VAL A 56 -7.88 2.64 30.15
N LEU A 57 -8.30 1.40 30.41
CA LEU A 57 -8.38 0.87 31.78
C LEU A 57 -7.00 0.54 32.38
N ALA A 58 -5.94 0.42 31.56
CA ALA A 58 -4.59 0.24 32.08
C ALA A 58 -4.09 1.51 32.78
N ASP A 59 -4.41 2.69 32.24
CA ASP A 59 -4.06 3.99 32.85
C ASP A 59 -4.83 4.26 34.16
N ALA A 60 -5.96 3.56 34.35
CA ALA A 60 -6.74 3.61 35.58
C ALA A 60 -6.13 2.77 36.72
N ILE A 61 -5.09 1.97 36.44
CA ILE A 61 -4.39 1.13 37.43
C ILE A 61 -3.15 1.85 37.96
N PRO A 62 -2.84 1.73 39.26
CA PRO A 62 -3.65 1.13 40.32
C PRO A 62 -4.67 2.10 40.94
N ARG A 63 -4.74 3.34 40.42
CA ARG A 63 -5.39 4.48 41.09
C ARG A 63 -6.89 4.34 41.28
N TYR A 64 -7.60 3.79 40.31
CA TYR A 64 -9.07 3.71 40.31
C TYR A 64 -9.58 2.27 40.29
N ILE A 65 -8.81 1.34 39.73
CA ILE A 65 -9.11 -0.09 39.70
C ILE A 65 -7.84 -0.89 39.98
N LYS A 66 -8.00 -2.07 40.62
CA LYS A 66 -6.87 -2.94 40.99
C LYS A 66 -6.42 -3.84 39.84
N VAL A 67 -7.36 -4.22 38.97
CA VAL A 67 -7.15 -5.14 37.85
C VAL A 67 -7.86 -4.59 36.64
N ASN A 68 -7.36 -4.92 35.44
CA ASN A 68 -7.97 -4.50 34.19
C ASN A 68 -9.01 -5.55 33.76
N PRO A 69 -10.33 -5.28 33.86
CA PRO A 69 -11.36 -6.24 33.49
C PRO A 69 -11.42 -6.50 31.97
N ALA A 70 -10.92 -5.57 31.15
CA ALA A 70 -10.85 -5.77 29.70
C ALA A 70 -9.67 -6.67 29.28
N ALA A 71 -8.64 -6.80 30.12
CA ALA A 71 -7.45 -7.57 29.82
C ALA A 71 -7.78 -9.06 29.63
N ARG A 72 -7.23 -9.65 28.56
CA ARG A 72 -7.40 -11.08 28.29
C ARG A 72 -6.35 -11.88 29.08
N ARG A 73 -6.80 -12.95 29.77
CA ARG A 73 -5.87 -13.93 30.35
C ARG A 73 -4.95 -14.52 29.26
N ARG A 74 -3.64 -14.53 29.51
CA ARG A 74 -2.66 -15.14 28.59
C ARG A 74 -2.83 -16.66 28.57
N GLY A 75 -3.52 -17.15 27.54
CA GLY A 75 -3.34 -18.48 26.94
C GLY A 75 -3.60 -19.74 27.78
N LYS A 76 -4.76 -20.36 27.60
CA LYS A 76 -4.89 -21.82 27.44
C LYS A 76 -5.78 -22.11 26.21
N GLY A 77 -5.45 -23.14 25.42
CA GLY A 77 -6.35 -23.74 24.41
C GLY A 77 -6.41 -23.16 22.98
N ARG A 78 -5.80 -22.01 22.64
CA ARG A 78 -5.92 -21.40 21.28
C ARG A 78 -4.68 -21.48 20.39
N LYS A 79 -3.70 -22.33 20.71
CA LYS A 79 -2.49 -22.50 19.89
C LYS A 79 -2.82 -22.98 18.46
N GLY A 80 -3.76 -23.92 18.32
CA GLY A 80 -4.23 -24.45 17.02
C GLY A 80 -4.93 -23.40 16.17
N LEU A 81 -5.94 -22.72 16.71
CA LEU A 81 -6.66 -21.63 16.00
C LEU A 81 -5.74 -20.47 15.61
N ARG A 82 -4.80 -20.08 16.48
CA ARG A 82 -3.79 -19.06 16.15
C ARG A 82 -2.81 -19.53 15.07
N ARG A 83 -2.53 -20.84 14.99
CA ARG A 83 -1.70 -21.44 13.94
C ARG A 83 -2.45 -21.43 12.61
N ILE A 84 -3.74 -21.80 12.60
CA ILE A 84 -4.61 -21.74 11.42
C ILE A 84 -4.76 -20.29 10.92
N GLU A 85 -5.12 -19.35 11.81
CA GLU A 85 -5.23 -17.93 11.46
C GLU A 85 -3.89 -17.35 10.96
N ARG A 86 -2.76 -17.82 11.50
CA ARG A 86 -1.42 -17.44 11.03
C ARG A 86 -1.08 -18.05 9.67
N ILE A 87 -1.51 -19.28 9.39
CA ILE A 87 -1.35 -19.94 8.08
C ILE A 87 -2.22 -19.25 7.03
N GLU A 88 -3.48 -18.95 7.35
CA GLU A 88 -4.38 -18.17 6.50
C GLU A 88 -3.85 -16.76 6.23
N LYS A 89 -3.32 -16.08 7.26
CA LYS A 89 -2.59 -14.81 7.10
C LYS A 89 -1.25 -14.94 6.37
N LYS A 90 -0.66 -16.12 6.30
CA LYS A 90 0.61 -16.41 5.59
C LYS A 90 0.41 -16.71 4.11
N ARG A 91 -0.81 -16.97 3.64
CA ARG A 91 -1.14 -16.89 2.20
C ARG A 91 -1.19 -15.43 1.70
N LYS A 92 -0.32 -14.57 2.25
CA LYS A 92 -0.16 -13.21 1.75
C LYS A 92 0.41 -13.33 0.34
N VAL A 93 -0.41 -12.93 -0.60
CA VAL A 93 -0.05 -12.80 -1.99
C VAL A 93 1.08 -11.77 -2.09
N TRP A 94 2.21 -12.19 -2.67
CA TRP A 94 3.38 -11.37 -2.92
C TRP A 94 3.69 -11.41 -4.41
N ALA A 95 4.19 -10.30 -4.96
CA ALA A 95 4.46 -10.17 -6.38
C ALA A 95 5.89 -10.61 -6.69
N THR A 96 6.09 -11.40 -7.74
CA THR A 96 7.42 -11.59 -8.35
C THR A 96 7.90 -10.25 -8.95
N PRO A 97 9.21 -10.11 -9.27
CA PRO A 97 9.73 -8.91 -9.93
C PRO A 97 8.96 -8.55 -11.21
N LEU A 98 8.73 -9.53 -12.09
CA LEU A 98 7.93 -9.36 -13.31
C LEU A 98 6.49 -8.92 -12.99
N GLN A 99 5.82 -9.55 -12.01
CA GLN A 99 4.47 -9.14 -11.62
C GLN A 99 4.45 -7.71 -11.08
N ALA A 100 5.44 -7.31 -10.29
CA ALA A 100 5.55 -5.94 -9.78
C ALA A 100 5.72 -4.94 -10.94
N LEU A 101 6.56 -5.25 -11.92
CA LEU A 101 6.75 -4.45 -13.13
C LEU A 101 5.45 -4.33 -13.94
N LEU A 102 4.79 -5.44 -14.25
CA LEU A 102 3.53 -5.46 -15.02
C LEU A 102 2.40 -4.71 -14.29
N ILE A 103 2.32 -4.81 -12.96
CA ILE A 103 1.35 -4.08 -12.15
C ILE A 103 1.65 -2.59 -12.17
N ALA A 104 2.93 -2.19 -12.10
CA ALA A 104 3.34 -0.80 -12.22
C ALA A 104 3.01 -0.22 -13.60
N GLU A 105 3.23 -0.98 -14.67
CA GLU A 105 2.87 -0.61 -16.04
C GLU A 105 1.36 -0.41 -16.19
N ARG A 106 0.56 -1.37 -15.72
CA ARG A 106 -0.91 -1.27 -15.73
C ARG A 106 -1.41 -0.09 -14.90
N ALA A 107 -0.81 0.17 -13.74
CA ALA A 107 -1.15 1.31 -12.89
C ALA A 107 -0.95 2.65 -13.61
N ALA A 108 0.22 2.85 -14.22
CA ALA A 108 0.52 4.04 -15.00
C ALA A 108 -0.36 4.18 -16.25
N THR A 109 -0.71 3.06 -16.89
CA THR A 109 -1.64 3.04 -18.02
C THR A 109 -3.04 3.52 -17.58
N LEU A 110 -3.52 3.07 -16.43
CA LEU A 110 -4.83 3.45 -15.89
C LEU A 110 -4.89 4.92 -15.42
N SER A 111 -3.81 5.41 -14.83
CA SER A 111 -3.75 6.78 -14.33
C SER A 111 -3.38 7.80 -15.41
N GLY A 112 -2.79 7.34 -16.52
CA GLY A 112 -2.28 8.18 -17.59
C GLY A 112 -0.99 8.93 -17.22
N THR A 113 -0.24 8.49 -16.20
CA THR A 113 1.03 9.12 -15.82
C THR A 113 2.09 8.09 -15.44
N SER A 114 3.33 8.33 -15.90
CA SER A 114 4.50 7.52 -15.51
C SER A 114 4.85 7.63 -14.02
N THR A 115 4.31 8.62 -13.29
CA THR A 115 4.53 8.76 -11.85
C THR A 115 4.14 7.48 -11.10
N ASP A 116 3.04 6.83 -11.48
CA ASP A 116 2.56 5.62 -10.80
C ASP A 116 3.45 4.41 -11.08
N PHE A 117 4.06 4.35 -12.27
CA PHE A 117 5.04 3.34 -12.61
C PHE A 117 6.26 3.45 -11.70
N VAL A 118 6.86 4.65 -11.65
CA VAL A 118 8.07 4.92 -10.85
C VAL A 118 7.78 4.74 -9.36
N LEU A 119 6.62 5.20 -8.86
CA LEU A 119 6.19 5.01 -7.48
C LEU A 119 6.13 3.53 -7.08
N LEU A 120 5.47 2.70 -7.89
CA LEU A 120 5.27 1.29 -7.56
C LEU A 120 6.57 0.49 -7.70
N VAL A 121 7.39 0.76 -8.72
CA VAL A 121 8.74 0.17 -8.83
C VAL A 121 9.60 0.55 -7.64
N THR A 122 9.60 1.83 -7.25
CA THR A 122 10.33 2.30 -6.05
C THR A 122 9.87 1.57 -4.79
N VAL A 123 8.56 1.46 -4.55
CA VAL A 123 8.03 0.72 -3.39
C VAL A 123 8.43 -0.76 -3.43
N ALA A 124 8.39 -1.38 -4.60
CA ALA A 124 8.72 -2.78 -4.79
C ALA A 124 10.20 -3.08 -4.51
N TYR A 125 11.14 -2.21 -4.90
CA TYR A 125 12.58 -2.45 -4.77
C TYR A 125 13.22 -1.81 -3.52
N THR A 126 12.52 -0.92 -2.84
CA THR A 126 12.98 -0.34 -1.56
C THR A 126 12.32 -0.99 -0.34
N GLY A 127 11.18 -1.65 -0.56
CA GLY A 127 10.32 -2.11 0.52
C GLY A 127 9.73 -0.95 1.33
N MET A 128 9.65 0.28 0.83
CA MET A 128 9.06 1.40 1.56
C MET A 128 7.60 1.13 1.98
N ARG A 129 7.20 1.68 3.13
CA ARG A 129 5.77 1.76 3.46
C ARG A 129 5.12 2.82 2.57
N TRP A 130 3.83 2.66 2.25
CA TRP A 130 3.09 3.63 1.43
C TRP A 130 3.27 5.08 1.87
N SER A 131 3.14 5.35 3.18
CA SER A 131 3.29 6.70 3.74
C SER A 131 4.72 7.23 3.67
N GLU A 132 5.72 6.36 3.62
CA GLU A 132 7.13 6.73 3.40
C GLU A 132 7.32 7.15 1.94
N ALA A 133 6.81 6.36 0.99
CA ALA A 133 6.95 6.63 -0.44
C ALA A 133 6.28 7.96 -0.84
N ILE A 134 5.01 8.16 -0.51
CA ILE A 134 4.30 9.41 -0.87
C ILE A 134 4.85 10.65 -0.13
N GLY A 135 5.62 10.44 0.94
CA GLY A 135 6.24 11.49 1.74
C GLY A 135 7.73 11.68 1.47
N LEU A 136 8.26 11.03 0.42
CA LEU A 136 9.66 11.12 0.02
C LEU A 136 9.93 12.48 -0.65
N PRO A 137 10.79 13.33 -0.06
CA PRO A 137 11.25 14.54 -0.71
C PRO A 137 12.44 14.25 -1.67
N PRO A 138 12.67 15.07 -2.70
CA PRO A 138 13.72 14.84 -3.69
C PRO A 138 15.14 14.81 -3.12
N ASP A 139 15.42 15.61 -2.09
CA ASP A 139 16.72 15.74 -1.41
C ASP A 139 17.18 14.45 -0.71
N CYS A 140 16.29 13.47 -0.55
CA CYS A 140 16.58 12.19 0.09
C CYS A 140 17.10 11.12 -0.90
N ILE A 141 17.30 11.46 -2.18
CA ILE A 141 17.79 10.55 -3.21
C ILE A 141 19.25 10.88 -3.53
N ARG A 142 20.12 9.88 -3.43
CA ARG A 142 21.54 9.89 -3.82
C ARG A 142 21.80 8.80 -4.85
N SER A 143 22.94 8.83 -5.51
CA SER A 143 23.31 7.86 -6.57
C SER A 143 23.31 6.40 -6.11
N ASP A 144 23.59 6.15 -4.84
CA ASP A 144 23.75 4.82 -4.25
C ASP A 144 22.74 4.52 -3.14
N ALA A 145 21.89 5.48 -2.76
CA ALA A 145 21.10 5.39 -1.55
C ALA A 145 19.86 6.29 -1.53
N LEU A 146 18.82 5.86 -0.81
CA LEU A 146 17.58 6.58 -0.56
C LEU A 146 17.31 6.68 0.94
N ASP A 147 17.19 7.90 1.46
CA ASP A 147 17.01 8.17 2.88
C ASP A 147 15.52 8.18 3.27
N ILE A 148 15.08 7.14 3.98
CA ILE A 148 13.69 6.92 4.39
C ILE A 148 13.46 7.52 5.77
N HIS A 149 13.46 8.85 5.82
CA HIS A 149 13.43 9.63 7.06
C HIS A 149 12.08 10.28 7.38
N TRP A 150 11.15 10.25 6.42
CA TRP A 150 9.90 11.00 6.48
C TRP A 150 8.70 10.13 6.11
N LYS A 151 7.53 10.50 6.66
CA LYS A 151 6.24 9.95 6.32
C LYS A 151 5.23 11.07 6.14
N LEU A 152 4.29 10.87 5.22
CA LEU A 152 3.04 11.63 5.20
C LEU A 152 1.90 10.79 5.77
N TYR A 153 1.25 11.34 6.78
CA TYR A 153 0.06 10.77 7.39
C TYR A 153 -1.19 11.41 6.82
N GLU A 154 -2.15 10.60 6.40
CA GLU A 154 -3.46 11.06 5.95
C GLU A 154 -4.43 11.11 7.13
N LEU A 155 -5.07 12.25 7.36
CA LEU A 155 -6.14 12.44 8.35
C LEU A 155 -7.24 13.32 7.76
N ASN A 156 -8.45 12.77 7.65
CA ASN A 156 -9.62 13.46 7.07
C ASN A 156 -9.33 14.09 5.67
N GLY A 157 -8.56 13.39 4.85
CA GLY A 157 -8.20 13.83 3.50
C GLY A 157 -7.13 14.93 3.43
N ARG A 158 -6.56 15.33 4.58
CA ARG A 158 -5.40 16.23 4.71
C ARG A 158 -4.15 15.43 5.06
N PHE A 159 -2.98 16.01 4.83
CA PHE A 159 -1.70 15.36 5.04
C PHE A 159 -0.84 16.15 6.03
N TYR A 160 -0.19 15.46 6.96
CA TYR A 160 0.81 16.05 7.84
C TYR A 160 2.09 15.22 7.78
N ARG A 161 3.22 15.92 7.91
CA ARG A 161 4.55 15.30 7.88
C ARG A 161 4.88 14.78 9.26
N GLY A 162 5.58 13.66 9.32
CA GLY A 162 6.10 13.14 10.58
C GLY A 162 7.30 12.24 10.37
N ARG A 163 8.10 12.11 11.42
CA ARG A 163 9.16 11.10 11.47
C ARG A 163 8.53 9.70 11.66
N PRO A 164 9.14 8.65 11.11
CA PRO A 164 8.78 7.29 11.47
C PRO A 164 8.81 7.10 13.00
N LYS A 165 7.69 6.66 13.57
CA LYS A 165 7.62 6.30 14.99
C LYS A 165 8.68 5.24 15.33
N ASP A 166 9.18 5.29 16.57
CA ASP A 166 10.07 4.29 17.15
C ASP A 166 11.43 4.17 16.43
N GLY A 167 11.92 5.26 15.83
CA GLY A 167 13.28 5.31 15.27
C GLY A 167 13.48 4.48 13.99
N SER A 168 12.42 4.07 13.29
CA SER A 168 12.52 3.26 12.05
C SER A 168 13.06 4.03 10.82
N MET A 169 13.78 5.14 11.05
CA MET A 169 14.52 5.88 10.03
C MET A 169 15.66 5.00 9.53
N ARG A 170 15.88 4.99 8.22
CA ARG A 170 16.87 4.13 7.58
C ARG A 170 17.26 4.68 6.23
N THR A 171 18.44 4.28 5.78
CA THR A 171 18.87 4.45 4.39
C THR A 171 18.69 3.12 3.67
N ALA A 172 18.10 3.16 2.48
CA ALA A 172 17.97 2.02 1.59
C ALA A 172 18.98 2.15 0.44
N ASP A 173 19.89 1.18 0.33
CA ASP A 173 20.82 1.07 -0.80
C ASP A 173 20.05 1.00 -2.14
N LEU A 174 20.41 1.83 -3.12
CA LEU A 174 19.73 1.93 -4.41
C LEU A 174 20.48 1.14 -5.48
N PRO A 175 19.81 0.21 -6.19
CA PRO A 175 20.32 -0.31 -7.45
C PRO A 175 20.44 0.78 -8.52
N PRO A 176 21.46 0.73 -9.40
CA PRO A 176 21.66 1.70 -10.48
C PRO A 176 20.40 2.00 -11.30
N PHE A 177 19.67 0.97 -11.74
CA PHE A 177 18.45 1.17 -12.55
C PHE A 177 17.41 2.07 -11.84
N LEU A 178 17.30 1.92 -10.52
CA LEU A 178 16.29 2.63 -9.75
C LEU A 178 16.70 4.08 -9.54
N TYR A 179 18.00 4.34 -9.34
CA TYR A 179 18.52 5.70 -9.30
C TYR A 179 18.32 6.43 -10.64
N GLU A 180 18.63 5.77 -11.75
CA GLU A 180 18.40 6.31 -13.11
C GLU A 180 16.92 6.61 -13.33
N LEU A 181 16.03 5.64 -13.05
CA LEU A 181 14.59 5.81 -13.19
C LEU A 181 14.02 6.95 -12.33
N LEU A 182 14.50 7.11 -11.09
CA LEU A 182 14.11 8.21 -10.21
C LEU A 182 14.61 9.55 -10.71
N THR A 183 15.83 9.61 -11.24
CA THR A 183 16.44 10.85 -11.74
C THR A 183 15.75 11.32 -13.01
N ASP A 184 15.46 10.41 -13.94
CA ASP A 184 14.68 10.70 -15.15
C ASP A 184 13.29 11.23 -14.80
N HIS A 185 12.62 10.60 -13.84
CA HIS A 185 11.32 11.06 -13.33
C HIS A 185 11.39 12.45 -12.73
N LEU A 186 12.40 12.74 -11.91
CA LEU A 186 12.60 14.06 -11.30
C LEU A 186 12.94 15.14 -12.33
N SER A 187 13.65 14.80 -13.41
CA SER A 187 13.95 15.75 -14.49
C SER A 187 12.68 16.24 -15.19
N VAL A 188 11.70 15.35 -15.38
CA VAL A 188 10.39 15.68 -15.98
C VAL A 188 9.47 16.37 -14.96
N ALA A 189 9.61 16.04 -13.66
CA ALA A 189 8.78 16.57 -12.58
C ALA A 189 9.37 17.80 -11.87
N GLN A 190 10.44 18.40 -12.40
CA GLN A 190 11.19 19.46 -11.74
C GLN A 190 10.30 20.66 -11.36
N GLY A 191 10.47 21.16 -10.13
CA GLY A 191 9.72 22.31 -9.60
C GLY A 191 8.26 22.03 -9.22
N ARG A 192 7.81 20.76 -9.25
CA ARG A 192 6.44 20.40 -8.83
C ARG A 192 6.35 20.32 -7.31
N SER A 193 5.56 21.23 -6.73
CA SER A 193 5.16 21.19 -5.32
C SER A 193 3.74 20.65 -5.14
N CYS A 194 3.44 20.19 -3.93
CA CYS A 194 2.11 19.68 -3.64
C CYS A 194 1.08 20.81 -3.52
N THR A 195 -0.19 20.52 -3.84
CA THR A 195 -1.28 21.51 -3.79
C THR A 195 -1.88 21.71 -2.40
N CYS A 196 -1.24 21.18 -1.34
CA CYS A 196 -1.68 21.41 0.03
C CYS A 196 -1.53 22.89 0.37
N ARG A 197 -2.61 23.53 0.83
CA ARG A 197 -2.60 24.93 1.27
C ARG A 197 -2.43 24.99 2.78
N SER A 198 -1.67 25.97 3.27
CA SER A 198 -1.67 26.31 4.68
C SER A 198 -3.10 26.68 5.11
N GLN A 199 -3.70 25.83 5.92
CA GLN A 199 -4.86 26.23 6.70
C GLN A 199 -4.45 26.11 8.15
N HIS A 200 -4.30 27.26 8.81
CA HIS A 200 -4.17 27.34 10.27
C HIS A 200 -5.47 26.80 10.88
N GLY A 201 -5.52 25.49 11.09
CA GLY A 201 -6.65 24.79 11.70
C GLY A 201 -6.36 24.50 13.16
N GLY A 202 -6.74 25.45 14.02
CA GLY A 202 -7.03 25.31 15.46
C GLY A 202 -6.20 24.35 16.30
N GLY A 203 -5.27 24.89 17.09
CA GLY A 203 -4.85 24.35 18.40
C GLY A 203 -4.18 22.97 18.47
N SER A 204 -3.88 22.31 17.35
CA SER A 204 -3.17 21.02 17.36
C SER A 204 -1.67 21.19 17.09
N ASP A 205 -0.80 20.52 17.87
CA ASP A 205 0.66 20.40 17.63
C ASP A 205 1.04 19.62 16.35
N ILE A 206 0.14 19.50 15.38
CA ILE A 206 0.33 18.74 14.14
C ILE A 206 0.89 19.66 13.06
N GLU A 207 2.09 19.35 12.58
CA GLU A 207 2.74 20.02 11.46
C GLU A 207 2.14 19.55 10.11
N TRP A 208 1.06 20.22 9.70
CA TRP A 208 0.37 19.95 8.44
C TRP A 208 1.25 20.28 7.23
N CYS A 209 1.08 19.52 6.13
CA CYS A 209 1.76 19.78 4.88
C CYS A 209 1.28 21.12 4.28
N THR A 210 2.23 21.99 3.91
CA THR A 210 1.98 23.38 3.48
C THR A 210 2.35 23.66 2.03
N GLY A 211 2.70 22.65 1.22
CA GLY A 211 3.05 22.83 -0.19
C GLY A 211 4.52 22.58 -0.51
N SER A 212 5.13 21.52 0.03
CA SER A 212 6.53 21.15 -0.26
C SER A 212 6.68 20.34 -1.56
N GLU A 213 7.92 20.17 -2.00
CA GLU A 213 8.27 19.24 -3.09
C GLU A 213 8.27 17.79 -2.59
N TYR A 214 7.79 16.89 -3.45
CA TYR A 214 7.77 15.46 -3.21
C TYR A 214 8.03 14.72 -4.52
N VAL A 215 8.75 13.61 -4.44
CA VAL A 215 9.10 12.78 -5.60
C VAL A 215 7.83 12.29 -6.32
N PHE A 216 6.79 11.93 -5.55
CA PHE A 216 5.56 11.35 -6.09
C PHE A 216 4.35 12.23 -5.81
N LEU A 217 3.90 12.94 -6.84
CA LEU A 217 2.67 13.72 -6.84
C LEU A 217 1.79 13.32 -8.02
N GLY A 218 0.48 13.20 -7.78
CA GLY A 218 -0.48 12.94 -8.85
C GLY A 218 -0.47 14.04 -9.92
N PRO A 219 -1.12 13.86 -11.07
CA PRO A 219 -1.03 14.77 -12.23
C PRO A 219 -1.25 16.25 -11.90
N HIS A 220 -2.14 16.55 -10.95
CA HIS A 220 -2.46 17.92 -10.51
C HIS A 220 -1.75 18.33 -9.21
N GLY A 221 -0.60 17.73 -8.87
CA GLY A 221 0.19 18.07 -7.68
C GLY A 221 -0.43 17.58 -6.35
N GLY A 222 -1.48 16.75 -6.39
CA GLY A 222 -2.10 16.19 -5.19
C GLY A 222 -1.38 14.96 -4.66
N HIS A 223 -1.33 14.80 -3.34
CA HIS A 223 -0.86 13.55 -2.73
C HIS A 223 -1.82 12.38 -2.99
N PHE A 224 -1.25 11.18 -3.12
CA PHE A 224 -2.03 9.96 -3.26
C PHE A 224 -2.68 9.56 -1.93
N ARG A 225 -4.01 9.58 -1.89
CA ARG A 225 -4.79 9.01 -0.78
C ARG A 225 -4.78 7.49 -0.87
N ARG A 226 -4.39 6.80 0.20
CA ARG A 226 -4.12 5.35 0.17
C ARG A 226 -5.32 4.55 -0.32
N SER A 227 -6.50 4.79 0.24
CA SER A 227 -7.72 4.03 -0.09
C SER A 227 -8.17 4.30 -1.52
N ASN A 228 -8.16 5.56 -1.95
CA ASN A 228 -8.53 5.93 -3.32
C ASN A 228 -7.57 5.32 -4.34
N TYR A 229 -6.25 5.40 -4.07
CA TYR A 229 -5.24 4.82 -4.94
C TYR A 229 -5.41 3.30 -5.05
N SER A 230 -5.63 2.63 -3.91
CA SER A 230 -5.88 1.20 -3.88
C SER A 230 -7.10 0.81 -4.74
N GLU A 231 -8.23 1.50 -4.57
CA GLU A 231 -9.49 1.16 -5.25
C GLU A 231 -9.52 1.52 -6.73
N ARG A 232 -8.78 2.56 -7.15
CA ARG A 232 -8.86 3.10 -8.51
C ARG A 232 -7.70 2.70 -9.41
N VAL A 233 -6.54 2.39 -8.84
CA VAL A 233 -5.31 2.14 -9.60
C VAL A 233 -4.73 0.78 -9.24
N MET A 234 -4.31 0.57 -7.98
CA MET A 234 -3.59 -0.64 -7.59
C MET A 234 -4.39 -1.93 -7.76
N ARG A 235 -5.62 -1.98 -7.22
CA ARG A 235 -6.48 -3.17 -7.31
C ARG A 235 -6.91 -3.45 -8.76
N PRO A 236 -7.38 -2.45 -9.54
CA PRO A 236 -7.63 -2.65 -10.96
C PRO A 236 -6.41 -3.15 -11.76
N ALA A 237 -5.22 -2.62 -11.51
CA ALA A 237 -3.99 -3.04 -12.19
C ALA A 237 -3.63 -4.51 -11.89
N ALA A 238 -3.74 -4.91 -10.61
CA ALA A 238 -3.37 -6.26 -10.16
C ALA A 238 -4.47 -7.31 -10.44
N ASP A 239 -5.73 -6.99 -10.13
CA ASP A 239 -6.85 -7.92 -10.24
C ASP A 239 -7.44 -7.96 -11.66
N GLY A 240 -7.22 -6.94 -12.49
CA GLY A 240 -7.96 -6.76 -13.75
C GLY A 240 -9.41 -6.30 -13.54
N TRP A 241 -9.78 -5.91 -12.33
CA TRP A 241 -11.15 -5.54 -11.94
C TRP A 241 -11.20 -4.33 -11.01
N TYR A 242 -12.14 -3.44 -11.26
CA TYR A 242 -12.52 -2.40 -10.31
C TYR A 242 -13.35 -3.00 -9.18
N PRO A 243 -12.96 -2.78 -7.90
CA PRO A 243 -13.70 -3.31 -6.76
C PRO A 243 -15.08 -2.65 -6.66
N ALA A 244 -16.05 -3.43 -6.17
CA ALA A 244 -17.37 -2.90 -5.82
C ALA A 244 -17.23 -1.82 -4.73
N ARG A 245 -18.00 -0.73 -4.86
CA ARG A 245 -18.07 0.33 -3.85
C ARG A 245 -19.44 0.29 -3.19
N LYS A 246 -19.45 0.26 -1.85
CA LYS A 246 -20.65 0.46 -1.02
C LYS A 246 -20.71 1.92 -0.54
N GLY A 247 -21.88 2.41 -0.15
CA GLY A 247 -22.07 3.76 0.40
C GLY A 247 -22.78 4.72 -0.56
N GLY A 248 -22.59 6.04 -0.38
CA GLY A 248 -23.39 7.10 -1.02
C GLY A 248 -23.31 7.21 -2.55
N SER A 249 -22.42 6.46 -3.21
CA SER A 249 -22.43 6.28 -4.66
C SER A 249 -22.02 4.84 -4.97
N PRO A 250 -22.97 3.89 -4.83
CA PRO A 250 -22.69 2.49 -4.96
C PRO A 250 -22.38 2.15 -6.42
N ARG A 251 -21.40 1.28 -6.65
CA ARG A 251 -21.11 0.74 -7.98
C ARG A 251 -20.77 -0.74 -7.87
N PRO A 252 -21.26 -1.59 -8.79
CA PRO A 252 -20.87 -2.99 -8.84
C PRO A 252 -19.39 -3.12 -9.20
N MET A 253 -18.85 -4.32 -8.98
CA MET A 253 -17.55 -4.70 -9.52
C MET A 253 -17.62 -4.66 -11.05
N ALA A 254 -16.54 -4.25 -11.72
CA ALA A 254 -16.50 -4.19 -13.17
C ALA A 254 -15.11 -4.54 -13.71
N PRO A 255 -14.99 -5.20 -14.86
CA PRO A 255 -13.70 -5.53 -15.43
C PRO A 255 -12.96 -4.27 -15.87
N VAL A 256 -11.63 -4.31 -15.85
CA VAL A 256 -10.80 -3.34 -16.55
C VAL A 256 -10.81 -3.70 -18.02
N LEU A 257 -11.38 -2.82 -18.83
CA LEU A 257 -11.43 -2.97 -20.27
C LEU A 257 -10.34 -2.13 -20.92
N VAL A 258 -9.72 -2.68 -21.95
CA VAL A 258 -8.74 -1.99 -22.78
C VAL A 258 -8.98 -2.26 -24.26
N ASP A 259 -8.59 -1.31 -25.10
CA ASP A 259 -8.51 -1.48 -26.54
C ASP A 259 -7.11 -1.94 -26.91
N VAL A 260 -6.99 -3.16 -27.45
CA VAL A 260 -5.69 -3.73 -27.87
C VAL A 260 -5.22 -3.26 -29.24
N ALA A 261 -6.03 -2.45 -29.95
CA ALA A 261 -5.52 -1.70 -31.10
C ALA A 261 -4.53 -0.61 -30.67
N GLY A 262 -4.56 -0.20 -29.39
CA GLY A 262 -3.58 0.71 -28.79
C GLY A 262 -2.28 0.02 -28.36
N PRO A 263 -1.26 0.80 -27.97
CA PRO A 263 -0.01 0.26 -27.44
C PRO A 263 -0.26 -0.59 -26.19
N TRP A 264 0.56 -1.63 -26.00
CA TRP A 264 0.50 -2.50 -24.82
C TRP A 264 0.60 -1.68 -23.51
N PRO A 265 -0.15 -2.01 -22.43
CA PRO A 265 -1.06 -3.16 -22.26
C PRO A 265 -2.50 -2.92 -22.79
N GLY A 266 -2.65 -2.00 -23.73
CA GLY A 266 -3.92 -1.58 -24.31
C GLY A 266 -4.39 -0.25 -23.74
N ARG A 267 -5.17 0.49 -24.52
CA ARG A 267 -5.70 1.80 -24.13
C ARG A 267 -6.92 1.62 -23.22
N PRO A 268 -6.96 2.16 -21.99
CA PRO A 268 -8.10 1.99 -21.09
C PRO A 268 -9.42 2.47 -21.69
N LEU A 269 -10.48 1.66 -21.50
CA LEU A 269 -11.86 1.96 -21.86
C LEU A 269 -12.71 2.11 -20.58
N PRO A 270 -13.82 2.88 -20.64
CA PRO A 270 -14.75 2.94 -19.52
C PRO A 270 -15.29 1.56 -19.15
N PRO A 271 -15.43 1.23 -17.85
CA PRO A 271 -15.88 -0.08 -17.43
C PRO A 271 -17.34 -0.34 -17.84
N TRP A 272 -17.61 -1.56 -18.27
CA TRP A 272 -18.96 -2.03 -18.59
C TRP A 272 -19.51 -2.96 -17.51
N PRO A 273 -20.84 -3.08 -17.35
CA PRO A 273 -21.43 -4.12 -16.52
C PRO A 273 -21.04 -5.52 -17.01
N SER A 274 -20.90 -6.49 -16.11
CA SER A 274 -20.64 -7.87 -16.53
C SER A 274 -21.76 -8.41 -17.43
N ALA A 275 -21.39 -9.18 -18.45
CA ALA A 275 -22.35 -9.96 -19.21
C ALA A 275 -22.98 -11.02 -18.29
N THR A 276 -24.29 -11.23 -18.43
CA THR A 276 -25.00 -12.27 -17.69
C THR A 276 -25.06 -13.53 -18.57
N PRO A 277 -24.50 -14.68 -18.12
CA PRO A 277 -24.60 -15.92 -18.86
C PRO A 277 -26.06 -16.26 -19.21
N GLY A 278 -26.32 -16.65 -20.45
CA GLY A 278 -27.66 -17.00 -20.93
C GLY A 278 -28.53 -15.82 -21.39
N VAL A 279 -28.06 -14.57 -21.24
CA VAL A 279 -28.69 -13.41 -21.88
C VAL A 279 -28.15 -13.27 -23.31
N ALA A 280 -29.00 -12.79 -24.24
CA ALA A 280 -28.65 -12.56 -25.65
C ALA A 280 -27.39 -11.69 -25.84
N ALA A 281 -26.95 -11.53 -27.10
CA ALA A 281 -25.73 -10.80 -27.46
C ALA A 281 -25.50 -9.55 -26.60
N TYR A 282 -24.36 -9.52 -25.89
CA TYR A 282 -24.03 -8.43 -24.99
C TYR A 282 -23.89 -7.13 -25.78
N VAL A 283 -24.74 -6.15 -25.49
CA VAL A 283 -24.69 -4.83 -26.13
C VAL A 283 -23.80 -3.90 -25.30
N PRO A 284 -22.67 -3.42 -25.85
CA PRO A 284 -21.83 -2.43 -25.19
C PRO A 284 -22.64 -1.21 -24.78
N PRO A 285 -22.55 -0.75 -23.53
CA PRO A 285 -23.45 0.28 -23.08
C PRO A 285 -23.00 1.66 -23.59
N THR A 286 -23.95 2.44 -24.11
CA THR A 286 -23.72 3.79 -24.64
C THR A 286 -24.16 4.87 -23.64
N GLY A 287 -23.66 6.11 -23.79
CA GLY A 287 -24.09 7.24 -22.96
C GLY A 287 -22.97 8.20 -22.57
N ARG A 288 -23.27 9.13 -21.68
CA ARG A 288 -22.33 10.17 -21.23
C ARG A 288 -21.06 9.54 -20.63
N GLY A 289 -19.90 9.92 -21.17
CA GLY A 289 -18.60 9.39 -20.73
C GLY A 289 -18.27 7.98 -21.25
N ARG A 290 -19.06 7.43 -22.19
CA ARG A 290 -18.76 6.17 -22.87
C ARG A 290 -18.59 6.44 -24.36
N PRO A 291 -17.36 6.35 -24.91
CA PRO A 291 -17.15 6.57 -26.33
C PRO A 291 -17.91 5.48 -27.11
N ARG A 292 -18.48 5.84 -28.26
CA ARG A 292 -18.94 4.84 -29.23
C ARG A 292 -17.71 4.09 -29.70
N LEU A 293 -17.73 2.77 -29.61
CA LEU A 293 -16.67 1.95 -30.16
C LEU A 293 -16.76 2.01 -31.69
N GLY A 294 -15.64 2.32 -32.34
CA GLY A 294 -15.54 2.26 -33.80
C GLY A 294 -15.36 0.81 -34.25
N GLU A 295 -15.46 0.59 -35.57
CA GLU A 295 -15.24 -0.73 -36.18
C GLU A 295 -13.82 -1.27 -35.91
N ASP A 296 -12.84 -0.41 -35.66
CA ASP A 296 -11.45 -0.78 -35.38
C ASP A 296 -11.15 -1.04 -33.90
N THR A 297 -12.06 -0.71 -32.98
CA THR A 297 -11.84 -0.97 -31.56
C THR A 297 -11.83 -2.47 -31.30
N ARG A 298 -10.85 -2.95 -30.52
CA ARG A 298 -10.72 -4.36 -30.12
C ARG A 298 -10.78 -4.43 -28.58
N PRO A 299 -11.99 -4.34 -27.98
CA PRO A 299 -12.12 -4.33 -26.53
C PRO A 299 -11.84 -5.71 -25.94
N VAL A 300 -10.95 -5.76 -24.94
CA VAL A 300 -10.69 -6.96 -24.13
C VAL A 300 -10.68 -6.62 -22.65
N SER A 301 -10.86 -7.61 -21.78
CA SER A 301 -10.64 -7.46 -20.34
C SER A 301 -9.24 -7.91 -19.96
N TRP A 302 -8.58 -7.15 -19.08
CA TRP A 302 -7.36 -7.65 -18.45
C TRP A 302 -7.63 -8.88 -17.59
N LEU A 303 -6.82 -9.92 -17.78
CA LEU A 303 -6.72 -11.02 -16.83
C LEU A 303 -5.97 -10.56 -15.57
N PRO A 304 -6.30 -11.13 -14.39
CA PRO A 304 -5.61 -10.85 -13.15
C PRO A 304 -4.13 -11.22 -13.27
N LEU A 305 -3.25 -10.30 -12.88
CA LEU A 305 -1.83 -10.61 -12.66
C LEU A 305 -1.64 -11.24 -11.29
N LEU A 306 -2.32 -10.67 -10.28
CA LEU A 306 -2.15 -11.08 -8.91
C LEU A 306 -3.31 -10.63 -8.02
N HIS A 307 -4.25 -11.54 -7.77
CA HIS A 307 -5.43 -11.23 -6.97
C HIS A 307 -5.09 -10.77 -5.55
N GLY A 308 -5.73 -9.69 -5.11
CA GLY A 308 -5.66 -9.32 -3.71
C GLY A 308 -4.48 -8.40 -3.35
N LEU A 309 -3.60 -8.08 -4.30
CA LEU A 309 -2.40 -7.28 -4.02
C LEU A 309 -2.78 -5.86 -3.58
N SER A 310 -2.37 -5.49 -2.37
CA SER A 310 -2.51 -4.11 -1.87
C SER A 310 -1.21 -3.33 -2.09
N PRO A 311 -1.19 -1.99 -1.94
CA PRO A 311 0.06 -1.23 -1.98
C PRO A 311 1.11 -1.72 -0.97
N HIS A 312 0.69 -2.27 0.17
CA HIS A 312 1.60 -2.88 1.15
C HIS A 312 2.09 -4.28 0.75
N GLY A 313 1.43 -4.91 -0.22
CA GLY A 313 1.82 -6.21 -0.78
C GLY A 313 3.14 -6.18 -1.54
N LEU A 314 3.44 -5.08 -2.23
CA LEU A 314 4.75 -4.89 -2.90
C LEU A 314 5.91 -4.92 -1.90
N ARG A 315 5.74 -4.28 -0.73
CA ARG A 315 6.71 -4.37 0.37
C ARG A 315 6.87 -5.80 0.91
N HIS A 316 5.81 -6.60 0.90
CA HIS A 316 5.93 -8.03 1.26
C HIS A 316 6.70 -8.81 0.18
N GLY A 317 6.48 -8.50 -1.11
CA GLY A 317 7.29 -9.01 -2.21
C GLY A 317 8.77 -8.72 -2.03
N HIS A 318 9.14 -7.46 -1.76
CA HIS A 318 10.53 -7.08 -1.47
C HIS A 318 11.19 -7.94 -0.39
N GLN A 319 10.45 -8.21 0.69
CA GLN A 319 10.96 -9.06 1.76
C GLN A 319 11.20 -10.51 1.29
N THR A 320 10.28 -11.05 0.50
CA THR A 320 10.44 -12.39 -0.09
C THR A 320 11.60 -12.45 -1.09
N TRP A 321 11.79 -11.44 -1.94
CA TRP A 321 12.92 -11.40 -2.87
C TRP A 321 14.26 -11.39 -2.12
N MET A 322 14.36 -10.64 -1.02
CA MET A 322 15.55 -10.66 -0.18
C MET A 322 15.81 -12.03 0.46
N ASP A 323 14.76 -12.77 0.84
CA ASP A 323 14.89 -14.15 1.31
C ASP A 323 15.39 -15.07 0.19
N GLU A 324 14.84 -14.96 -1.02
CA GLU A 324 15.19 -15.78 -2.19
C GLU A 324 16.64 -15.59 -2.64
N VAL A 325 17.14 -14.35 -2.62
CA VAL A 325 18.54 -14.04 -2.99
C VAL A 325 19.52 -14.21 -1.81
N GLY A 326 19.06 -14.78 -0.68
CA GLY A 326 19.93 -15.11 0.45
C GLY A 326 20.44 -13.91 1.25
N THR A 327 19.71 -12.80 1.26
CA THR A 327 20.10 -11.60 2.02
C THR A 327 20.10 -11.91 3.52
N SER A 328 21.18 -11.56 4.23
CA SER A 328 21.25 -11.73 5.68
C SER A 328 20.10 -11.03 6.41
N TYR A 329 19.50 -11.73 7.38
CA TYR A 329 18.37 -11.25 8.18
C TYR A 329 18.57 -9.87 8.80
N VAL A 330 19.81 -9.52 9.16
CA VAL A 330 20.14 -8.23 9.80
C VAL A 330 20.02 -7.09 8.78
N LEU A 331 20.53 -7.29 7.57
CA LEU A 331 20.35 -6.34 6.46
C LEU A 331 18.88 -6.27 6.03
N GLN A 332 18.16 -7.40 5.97
CA GLN A 332 16.73 -7.37 5.70
C GLN A 332 15.95 -6.54 6.73
N SER A 333 16.26 -6.73 8.01
CA SER A 333 15.58 -6.02 9.11
C SER A 333 15.87 -4.53 9.04
N GLU A 334 17.12 -4.14 8.80
CA GLU A 334 17.50 -2.75 8.56
C GLU A 334 16.76 -2.17 7.34
N ARG A 335 16.81 -2.84 6.18
CA ARG A 335 16.14 -2.45 4.92
C ARG A 335 14.64 -2.28 5.10
N MET A 336 14.02 -3.09 5.95
CA MET A 336 12.59 -3.01 6.26
C MET A 336 12.30 -1.98 7.37
N GLY A 337 13.28 -1.50 8.12
CA GLY A 337 13.07 -0.68 9.31
C GLY A 337 12.28 -1.47 10.35
N HIS A 338 12.74 -2.68 10.63
CA HIS A 338 12.30 -3.55 11.71
C HIS A 338 13.40 -3.65 12.75
N GLU A 339 13.03 -3.67 14.03
CA GLU A 339 13.98 -4.01 15.10
C GLU A 339 14.37 -5.49 15.01
N VAL A 340 15.65 -5.78 15.25
CA VAL A 340 16.16 -7.15 15.33
C VAL A 340 16.00 -7.66 16.77
N PRO A 341 15.13 -8.65 17.04
CA PRO A 341 14.91 -9.11 18.40
C PRO A 341 16.10 -9.94 18.94
N GLY A 342 16.40 -9.76 20.24
CA GLY A 342 17.36 -10.58 20.99
C GLY A 342 18.84 -10.27 20.69
N MET A 343 19.75 -11.19 21.05
CA MET A 343 21.21 -10.98 20.92
C MET A 343 21.69 -10.67 19.51
N ARG A 344 20.97 -11.12 18.47
CA ARG A 344 21.31 -10.78 17.08
C ARG A 344 21.28 -9.28 16.81
N GLY A 345 20.39 -8.53 17.46
CA GLY A 345 20.35 -7.07 17.34
C GLY A 345 21.51 -6.36 18.04
N VAL A 346 22.21 -7.04 18.95
CA VAL A 346 23.31 -6.47 19.74
C VAL A 346 24.67 -6.65 19.03
N TYR A 347 24.87 -7.78 18.32
CA TYR A 347 26.20 -8.16 17.80
C TYR A 347 26.31 -8.26 16.28
N SER A 348 25.21 -8.13 15.53
CA SER A 348 25.27 -8.23 14.08
C SER A 348 25.32 -6.84 13.44
N HIS A 349 26.36 -6.60 12.64
CA HIS A 349 26.51 -5.37 11.86
C HIS A 349 26.32 -5.65 10.38
N VAL A 350 25.66 -4.72 9.69
CA VAL A 350 25.57 -4.74 8.23
C VAL A 350 26.90 -4.28 7.64
N SER A 351 27.55 -5.15 6.86
CA SER A 351 28.84 -4.85 6.21
C SER A 351 28.65 -4.28 4.79
N LYS A 352 29.68 -3.59 4.27
CA LYS A 352 29.66 -3.09 2.88
C LYS A 352 29.46 -4.21 1.84
N PRO A 353 30.12 -5.38 1.93
CA PRO A 353 29.86 -6.50 1.02
C PRO A 353 28.41 -6.99 1.04
N MET A 354 27.76 -7.01 2.21
CA MET A 354 26.34 -7.40 2.30
C MET A 354 25.43 -6.44 1.53
N ARG A 355 25.68 -5.13 1.65
CA ARG A 355 24.93 -4.09 0.91
C ARG A 355 25.16 -4.21 -0.60
N ALA A 356 26.43 -4.35 -1.01
CA ALA A 356 26.79 -4.53 -2.41
C ALA A 356 26.13 -5.79 -3.00
N GLY A 357 26.14 -6.91 -2.27
CA GLY A 357 25.46 -8.15 -2.68
C GLY A 357 23.95 -7.96 -2.87
N LEU A 358 23.27 -7.26 -1.96
CA LEU A 358 21.85 -6.93 -2.11
C LEU A 358 21.60 -6.04 -3.34
N VAL A 359 22.42 -5.01 -3.54
CA VAL A 359 22.30 -4.10 -4.69
C VAL A 359 22.46 -4.86 -6.01
N THR A 360 23.49 -5.69 -6.13
CA THR A 360 23.72 -6.52 -7.32
C THR A 360 22.55 -7.48 -7.57
N ALA A 361 22.04 -8.13 -6.53
CA ALA A 361 20.91 -9.05 -6.66
C ALA A 361 19.64 -8.33 -7.13
N LEU A 362 19.32 -7.18 -6.54
CA LEU A 362 18.15 -6.38 -6.94
C LEU A 362 18.29 -5.83 -8.37
N GLN A 363 19.50 -5.44 -8.80
CA GLN A 363 19.75 -5.07 -10.20
C GLN A 363 19.47 -6.25 -11.12
N ALA A 364 19.98 -7.45 -10.81
CA ALA A 364 19.77 -8.63 -11.64
C ALA A 364 18.28 -9.00 -11.75
N LEU A 365 17.53 -8.96 -10.64
CA LEU A 365 16.08 -9.20 -10.66
C LEU A 365 15.32 -8.19 -11.54
N TRP A 366 15.76 -6.93 -11.55
CA TRP A 366 15.20 -5.93 -12.45
C TRP A 366 15.48 -6.28 -13.91
N GLU A 367 16.74 -6.57 -14.24
CA GLU A 367 17.11 -6.85 -15.62
C GLU A 367 16.40 -8.09 -16.17
N GLU A 368 16.31 -9.17 -15.39
CA GLU A 368 15.57 -10.38 -15.75
C GLU A 368 14.09 -10.07 -15.98
N SER A 369 13.47 -9.31 -15.06
CA SER A 369 12.06 -8.94 -15.19
C SER A 369 11.78 -8.05 -16.41
N LEU A 370 12.74 -7.21 -16.79
CA LEU A 370 12.64 -6.34 -17.96
C LEU A 370 12.79 -7.15 -19.26
N ASP A 371 13.67 -8.15 -19.28
CA ASP A 371 13.85 -9.09 -20.40
C ASP A 371 12.60 -9.96 -20.60
N GLU A 372 12.09 -10.56 -19.52
CA GLU A 372 10.81 -11.29 -19.55
C GLU A 372 9.67 -10.39 -20.02
N ARG A 373 9.62 -9.14 -19.55
CA ARG A 373 8.62 -8.17 -20.02
C ARG A 373 8.77 -7.89 -21.51
N ALA A 374 9.99 -7.71 -22.03
CA ALA A 374 10.22 -7.42 -23.44
C ALA A 374 9.70 -8.54 -24.37
N LEU A 375 9.78 -9.80 -23.92
CA LEU A 375 9.23 -10.97 -24.63
C LEU A 375 7.69 -10.94 -24.74
N ILE A 376 6.99 -10.36 -23.76
CA ILE A 376 5.52 -10.24 -23.79
C ILE A 376 5.07 -9.24 -24.86
N ALA A 377 5.67 -8.06 -24.87
CA ALA A 377 5.41 -7.02 -25.85
C ALA A 377 6.60 -6.06 -25.89
N PRO A 378 7.16 -5.77 -27.06
CA PRO A 378 8.48 -5.15 -27.08
C PRO A 378 8.40 -3.62 -26.89
N ARG A 379 7.19 -3.04 -26.77
CA ARG A 379 6.91 -1.61 -26.51
C ARG A 379 5.92 -1.47 -25.35
N SER A 380 5.79 -0.25 -24.83
CA SER A 380 4.82 0.11 -23.79
C SER A 380 4.13 1.45 -24.08
N ALA A 381 2.89 1.60 -23.64
CA ALA A 381 2.19 2.88 -23.57
C ALA A 381 2.77 3.80 -22.47
N VAL A 382 3.52 3.26 -21.52
CA VAL A 382 4.11 3.98 -20.40
C VAL A 382 5.49 4.48 -20.82
N GLY A 383 5.64 5.79 -21.06
CA GLY A 383 6.87 6.38 -21.62
C GLY A 383 8.16 5.97 -20.89
N ALA A 384 8.17 6.01 -19.55
CA ALA A 384 9.32 5.56 -18.76
C ALA A 384 9.73 4.09 -19.03
N LEU A 385 8.77 3.18 -19.15
CA LEU A 385 9.06 1.77 -19.47
C LEU A 385 9.39 1.59 -20.96
N ASP A 386 8.74 2.33 -21.85
CA ASP A 386 9.01 2.24 -23.30
C ASP A 386 10.46 2.66 -23.62
N ALA A 387 10.98 3.69 -22.96
CA ALA A 387 12.37 4.11 -23.08
C ALA A 387 13.35 2.99 -22.65
N LEU A 388 13.07 2.33 -21.52
CA LEU A 388 13.87 1.20 -21.03
C LEU A 388 13.83 0.01 -22.00
N LEU A 389 12.66 -0.33 -22.52
CA LEU A 389 12.50 -1.41 -23.50
C LEU A 389 13.19 -1.10 -24.83
N LEU A 390 13.19 0.16 -25.27
CA LEU A 390 13.90 0.59 -26.48
C LEU A 390 15.42 0.50 -26.30
N ALA A 391 15.94 0.96 -25.17
CA ALA A 391 17.37 0.89 -24.85
C ALA A 391 17.87 -0.56 -24.87
N ARG A 392 17.07 -1.52 -24.37
CA ARG A 392 17.40 -2.95 -24.40
C ARG A 392 17.49 -3.58 -25.80
N ARG A 393 16.89 -2.98 -26.83
CA ARG A 393 17.01 -3.48 -28.21
C ARG A 393 18.21 -2.93 -28.97
N GLY A 394 18.83 -1.87 -28.47
CA GLY A 394 20.00 -1.23 -29.09
C GLY A 394 21.33 -1.90 -28.72
N HIS A 395 21.30 -2.84 -27.79
CA HIS A 395 22.38 -3.75 -27.40
C HIS A 395 22.12 -5.13 -27.99
#